data_AF-A0A642C2R3-F1
#
_entry.id   AF-A0A642C2R3-F1
#
_cell.length_a   1.000
_cell.length_b   1.000
_cell.length_c   1.000
_cell.angle_alpha   90.00
_cell.angle_beta   90.00
_cell.angle_gamma   90.00
#
_symmetry.space_group_name_H-M   'P 1'
#
loop_
_entity.id
_entity.type
_entity.pdbx_description
1 polymer ?
#
loop_
_entity_poly.entity_id
_entity_poly.type
_entity_poly.pdbx_seq_one_letter_code
_entity_poly.pdbx_strand_id
1 'polypeptide(L)'
;LANPLESESHFDTSQKQTVEMRSPDGSADLYQLLAGLAVACRHGFEIEQALDIAKRTYVNVNIHQKENEDKLKALAQLPDSCAASAECLQKQRAVFEQYNVFSPAMIDGIIRKLRSYEDKTLRADMEGKPEEMLELVHKYFHCG
;
A
#
# COMPACT_ATOMS: atom_id res chain seq x y z
N LEU A 1 15.41 23.05 -14.52
CA LEU A 1 14.99 24.18 -13.65
C LEU A 1 13.68 24.73 -14.20
N ALA A 2 12.65 24.85 -13.35
CA ALA A 2 11.35 25.36 -13.78
C ALA A 2 11.35 26.89 -13.95
N ASN A 3 12.30 27.60 -13.32
CA ASN A 3 12.53 29.04 -13.48
C ASN A 3 13.79 29.32 -14.33
N PRO A 4 13.69 30.00 -15.49
CA PRO A 4 14.82 30.30 -16.36
C PRO A 4 15.87 31.27 -15.80
N LEU A 5 15.53 32.04 -14.76
CA LEU A 5 16.43 33.02 -14.12
C LEU A 5 17.06 32.50 -12.83
N GLU A 6 16.74 31.28 -12.44
CA GLU A 6 17.27 30.65 -11.23
C GLU A 6 18.68 30.12 -11.50
N SER A 7 19.67 30.63 -10.76
CA SER A 7 21.02 30.08 -10.78
C SER A 7 21.00 28.68 -10.17
N GLU A 8 21.74 27.74 -10.78
CA GLU A 8 21.87 26.38 -10.28
C GLU A 8 22.28 26.38 -8.80
N SER A 9 21.42 25.82 -7.97
CA SER A 9 21.67 25.66 -6.54
C SER A 9 22.10 24.22 -6.27
N HIS A 10 23.39 24.05 -5.96
CA HIS A 10 23.95 22.76 -5.55
C HIS A 10 23.75 22.57 -4.05
N PHE A 11 22.72 21.80 -3.69
CA PHE A 11 22.52 21.34 -2.32
C PHE A 11 23.09 19.93 -2.16
N ASP A 12 23.96 19.72 -1.17
CA ASP A 12 24.31 18.37 -0.74
C ASP A 12 23.09 17.73 -0.05
N THR A 13 22.49 16.76 -0.72
CA THR A 13 21.31 16.03 -0.26
C THR A 13 21.63 14.59 0.14
N SER A 14 22.93 14.24 0.26
CA SER A 14 23.37 12.88 0.64
C SER A 14 22.74 12.40 1.96
N GLN A 15 22.54 13.29 2.94
CA GLN A 15 21.90 12.98 4.22
C GLN A 15 20.35 12.97 4.17
N LYS A 16 19.73 13.31 3.04
CA LYS A 16 18.27 13.45 2.89
C LYS A 16 17.63 12.30 2.11
N GLN A 17 18.31 11.16 1.99
CA GLN A 17 17.73 9.98 1.35
C GLN A 17 16.50 9.52 2.14
N THR A 18 15.36 9.57 1.47
CA THR A 18 14.05 9.21 2.02
C THR A 18 13.29 8.38 1.00
N VAL A 19 12.27 7.68 1.47
CA VAL A 19 11.32 6.94 0.62
C VAL A 19 9.92 7.47 0.87
N GLU A 20 9.10 7.49 -0.17
CA GLU A 20 7.69 7.86 -0.10
C GLU A 20 6.83 6.61 -0.32
N MET A 21 5.99 6.26 0.65
CA MET A 21 4.97 5.22 0.49
C MET A 21 3.63 5.88 0.18
N ARG A 22 3.12 5.63 -1.03
CA ARG A 22 1.96 6.36 -1.59
C ARG A 22 0.64 5.59 -1.59
N SER A 23 0.64 4.35 -1.10
CA SER A 23 -0.57 3.53 -1.05
C SER A 23 -1.54 3.85 0.10
N PRO A 24 -1.12 4.38 1.27
CA PRO A 24 -2.07 4.75 2.32
C PRO A 24 -2.89 5.99 1.95
N ASP A 25 -4.13 6.03 2.43
CA ASP A 25 -5.01 7.19 2.33
C ASP A 25 -5.41 7.73 3.71
N GLY A 26 -6.19 8.82 3.73
CA GLY A 26 -6.60 9.53 4.95
C GLY A 26 -7.52 8.74 5.88
N SER A 27 -8.01 7.56 5.49
CA SER A 27 -8.86 6.71 6.32
C SER A 27 -8.08 5.78 7.26
N ALA A 28 -6.76 5.65 7.06
CA ALA A 28 -5.93 4.74 7.84
C ALA A 28 -5.77 5.19 9.30
N ASP A 29 -5.73 4.23 10.23
CA ASP A 29 -5.31 4.49 11.61
C ASP A 29 -3.83 4.85 11.62
N LEU A 30 -3.50 6.08 12.02
CA LEU A 30 -2.16 6.64 11.91
C LEU A 30 -1.12 5.81 12.68
N TYR A 31 -1.46 5.32 13.88
CA TYR A 31 -0.52 4.57 14.71
C TYR A 31 -0.27 3.19 14.13
N GLN A 32 -1.32 2.51 13.69
CA GLN A 32 -1.18 1.20 13.04
C GLN A 32 -0.44 1.30 11.71
N LEU A 33 -0.67 2.37 10.94
CA LEU A 33 0.04 2.62 9.69
C LEU A 33 1.55 2.80 9.92
N LEU A 34 1.94 3.67 10.86
CA LEU A 34 3.35 3.93 11.16
C LEU A 34 4.04 2.69 11.73
N ALA A 35 3.39 1.98 12.67
CA ALA A 35 3.93 0.76 13.23
C ALA A 35 4.04 -0.37 12.19
N GLY A 36 3.04 -0.52 11.33
CA GLY A 36 3.03 -1.49 10.24
C GLY A 36 4.12 -1.20 9.20
N LEU A 37 4.34 0.07 8.86
CA LEU A 37 5.44 0.49 7.99
C LEU A 37 6.81 0.19 8.62
N ALA A 38 7.00 0.48 9.91
CA ALA A 38 8.23 0.15 10.62
C ALA A 38 8.50 -1.37 10.63
N VAL A 39 7.47 -2.19 10.83
CA VAL A 39 7.56 -3.66 10.71
C VAL A 39 7.96 -4.07 9.29
N ALA A 40 7.35 -3.48 8.26
CA ALA A 40 7.65 -3.81 6.87
C ALA A 40 9.10 -3.44 6.51
N CYS A 41 9.59 -2.28 6.95
CA CYS A 41 10.99 -1.86 6.81
C CYS A 41 11.94 -2.86 7.47
N ARG A 42 11.71 -3.19 8.75
CA ARG A 42 12.48 -4.18 9.50
C ARG A 42 12.51 -5.52 8.75
N HIS A 43 11.33 -6.02 8.37
CA HIS A 43 11.21 -7.28 7.65
C HIS A 43 12.05 -7.22 6.36
N GLY A 44 11.92 -6.17 5.56
CA GLY A 44 12.71 -6.00 4.34
C GLY A 44 14.23 -6.02 4.55
N PHE A 45 14.73 -5.54 5.69
CA PHE A 45 16.16 -5.66 6.05
C PHE A 45 16.56 -7.06 6.53
N GLU A 46 15.63 -7.80 7.16
CA GLU A 46 15.89 -9.11 7.76
C GLU A 46 15.65 -10.29 6.81
N ILE A 47 14.89 -10.12 5.72
CA ILE A 47 14.60 -11.23 4.81
C ILE A 47 15.80 -11.64 3.98
N GLU A 48 15.88 -12.94 3.70
CA GLU A 48 16.81 -13.45 2.71
C GLU A 48 16.51 -12.89 1.32
N GLN A 49 17.56 -12.67 0.52
CA GLN A 49 17.45 -12.19 -0.87
C GLN A 49 16.72 -10.84 -1.02
N ALA A 50 16.74 -9.99 0.02
CA ALA A 50 16.12 -8.65 -0.01
C ALA A 50 16.53 -7.82 -1.25
N LEU A 51 17.80 -7.88 -1.66
CA LEU A 51 18.30 -7.17 -2.85
C LEU A 51 17.69 -7.69 -4.16
N ASP A 52 17.45 -8.99 -4.28
CA ASP A 52 16.85 -9.56 -5.48
C ASP A 52 15.34 -9.29 -5.53
N ILE A 53 14.70 -9.23 -4.37
CA ILE A 53 13.32 -8.74 -4.25
C ILE A 53 13.24 -7.27 -4.67
N ALA A 54 14.15 -6.42 -4.20
CA ALA A 54 14.20 -5.02 -4.61
C ALA A 54 14.39 -4.88 -6.13
N LYS A 55 15.28 -5.67 -6.74
CA LYS A 55 15.51 -5.66 -8.20
C LYS A 55 14.27 -6.12 -8.98
N ARG A 56 13.61 -7.22 -8.58
CA ARG A 56 12.45 -7.75 -9.33
C ARG A 56 11.25 -6.80 -9.25
N THR A 57 11.06 -6.13 -8.10
CA THR A 57 9.97 -5.16 -7.88
C THR A 57 10.31 -3.74 -8.34
N TYR A 58 11.54 -3.48 -8.77
CA TYR A 58 11.92 -2.19 -9.32
C TYR A 58 11.21 -1.92 -10.65
N VAL A 59 10.63 -0.72 -10.75
CA VAL A 59 9.89 -0.23 -11.91
C VAL A 59 10.36 1.18 -12.22
N ASN A 60 10.91 1.39 -13.40
CA ASN A 60 11.36 2.68 -13.93
C ASN A 60 10.74 3.00 -15.31
N VAL A 61 9.68 2.29 -15.67
CA VAL A 61 8.93 2.43 -16.92
C VAL A 61 7.47 2.72 -16.62
N ASN A 62 6.75 3.27 -17.58
CA ASN A 62 5.30 3.39 -17.45
C ASN A 62 4.64 2.02 -17.66
N ILE A 63 4.25 1.37 -16.57
CA ILE A 63 3.63 0.04 -16.56
C ILE A 63 2.23 -0.02 -17.18
N HIS A 64 1.64 1.14 -17.52
CA HIS A 64 0.35 1.22 -18.21
C HIS A 64 0.48 1.29 -19.74
N GLN A 65 1.71 1.38 -20.26
CA GLN A 65 1.97 1.27 -21.69
C GLN A 65 1.90 -0.20 -22.11
N LYS A 66 1.31 -0.45 -23.29
CA LYS A 66 1.07 -1.80 -23.82
C LYS A 66 2.36 -2.61 -23.92
N GLU A 67 3.46 -1.94 -24.24
CA GLU A 67 4.80 -2.52 -24.38
C GLU A 67 5.37 -3.02 -23.04
N ASN A 68 4.83 -2.58 -21.90
CA ASN A 68 5.26 -2.95 -20.55
C ASN A 68 4.26 -3.87 -19.83
N GLU A 69 3.23 -4.38 -20.51
CA GLU A 69 2.20 -5.24 -19.89
C GLU A 69 2.80 -6.46 -19.17
N ASP A 70 3.85 -7.07 -19.73
CA ASP A 70 4.48 -8.24 -19.13
C ASP A 70 5.16 -7.91 -17.80
N LYS A 71 5.71 -6.69 -17.68
CA LYS A 71 6.27 -6.20 -16.42
C LYS A 71 5.16 -6.01 -15.38
N LEU A 72 4.00 -5.47 -15.78
CA LEU A 72 2.85 -5.33 -14.88
C LEU A 72 2.34 -6.69 -14.39
N LYS A 73 2.20 -7.67 -15.30
CA LYS A 73 1.75 -9.04 -14.98
C LYS A 73 2.68 -9.77 -14.00
N ALA A 74 3.98 -9.45 -14.03
CA ALA A 74 4.96 -10.03 -13.11
C ALA A 74 4.92 -9.43 -11.69
N LEU A 75 4.27 -8.27 -11.49
CA LEU A 75 4.19 -7.60 -10.19
C LEU A 75 2.97 -8.07 -9.40
N ALA A 76 3.19 -8.32 -8.12
CA ALA A 76 2.08 -8.53 -7.18
C ALA A 76 1.22 -7.26 -7.10
N GLN A 77 -0.09 -7.43 -7.18
CA GLN A 77 -1.05 -6.33 -7.07
C GLN A 77 -1.45 -6.11 -5.62
N LEU A 78 -1.77 -4.86 -5.28
CA LEU A 78 -2.38 -4.53 -4.00
C LEU A 78 -3.77 -5.16 -3.88
N PRO A 79 -4.23 -5.47 -2.65
CA PRO A 79 -5.60 -5.94 -2.45
C PRO A 79 -6.61 -4.90 -2.95
N ASP A 80 -7.70 -5.38 -3.53
CA ASP A 80 -8.76 -4.58 -4.16
C ASP A 80 -9.99 -4.37 -3.27
N SER A 81 -9.95 -4.92 -2.06
CA SER A 81 -11.04 -4.89 -1.09
C SER A 81 -10.49 -5.01 0.35
N CYS A 82 -11.30 -4.62 1.33
CA CYS A 82 -11.03 -4.83 2.75
C CYS A 82 -10.92 -6.32 3.05
N ALA A 83 -11.83 -7.13 2.49
CA ALA A 83 -11.77 -8.58 2.61
C ALA A 83 -10.43 -9.16 2.08
N ALA A 84 -9.97 -8.73 0.90
CA ALA A 84 -8.67 -9.17 0.37
C ALA A 84 -7.49 -8.68 1.24
N SER A 85 -7.58 -7.47 1.79
CA SER A 85 -6.59 -6.93 2.73
C SER A 85 -6.50 -7.76 4.01
N ALA A 86 -7.63 -8.25 4.51
CA ALA A 86 -7.68 -9.15 5.67
C ALA A 86 -6.96 -10.48 5.41
N GLU A 87 -7.13 -11.06 4.21
CA GLU A 87 -6.43 -12.29 3.83
C GLU A 87 -4.92 -12.07 3.68
N CYS A 88 -4.51 -10.93 3.11
CA CYS A 88 -3.10 -10.55 3.05
C CYS A 88 -2.49 -10.38 4.44
N LEU A 89 -3.19 -9.73 5.37
CA LEU A 89 -2.76 -9.56 6.75
C LEU A 89 -2.68 -10.90 7.49
N GLN A 90 -3.68 -11.77 7.34
CA GLN A 90 -3.68 -13.11 7.95
C GLN A 90 -2.47 -13.94 7.48
N LYS A 91 -2.14 -13.91 6.18
CA LYS A 91 -0.98 -14.63 5.62
C LYS A 91 0.35 -14.11 6.17
N GLN A 92 0.44 -12.82 6.44
CA GLN A 92 1.66 -12.15 6.90
C GLN A 92 1.71 -11.94 8.41
N ARG A 93 0.72 -12.44 9.17
CA ARG A 93 0.55 -12.12 10.59
C ARG A 93 1.80 -12.36 11.44
N ALA A 94 2.56 -13.41 11.15
CA ALA A 94 3.77 -13.74 11.88
C ALA A 94 4.81 -12.61 11.83
N VAL A 95 4.91 -11.89 10.70
CA VAL A 95 5.82 -10.75 10.53
C VAL A 95 5.41 -9.58 11.43
N PHE A 96 4.10 -9.31 11.52
CA PHE A 96 3.55 -8.25 12.37
C PHE A 96 3.58 -8.60 13.87
N GLU A 97 3.37 -9.86 14.22
CA GLU A 97 3.40 -10.33 15.60
C GLU A 97 4.83 -10.49 16.16
N GLN A 98 5.83 -10.62 15.29
CA GLN A 98 7.23 -10.76 15.68
C GLN A 98 7.69 -9.59 16.57
N TYR A 99 8.47 -9.92 17.60
CA TYR A 99 8.92 -8.99 18.64
C TYR A 99 7.77 -8.31 19.43
N ASN A 100 6.57 -8.87 19.37
CA ASN A 100 5.38 -8.37 20.06
C ASN A 100 4.99 -6.94 19.65
N VAL A 101 5.30 -6.52 18.41
CA VAL A 101 4.91 -5.19 17.91
C VAL A 101 3.38 -5.11 17.80
N PHE A 102 2.76 -6.15 17.24
CA PHE A 102 1.32 -6.32 17.24
C PHE A 102 0.95 -7.56 18.06
N SER A 103 -0.06 -7.46 18.93
CA SER A 103 -0.56 -8.63 19.66
C SER A 103 -1.44 -9.48 18.74
N PRO A 104 -1.51 -10.81 18.94
CA PRO A 104 -2.40 -11.67 18.16
C PRO A 104 -3.86 -11.20 18.21
N ALA A 105 -4.33 -10.76 19.39
CA ALA A 105 -5.69 -10.24 19.57
C ALA A 105 -5.95 -8.95 18.76
N MET A 106 -4.94 -8.08 18.62
CA MET A 106 -5.05 -6.88 17.79
C MET A 106 -5.18 -7.25 16.31
N ILE A 107 -4.32 -8.14 15.81
CA ILE A 107 -4.39 -8.64 14.42
C ILE A 107 -5.75 -9.30 14.15
N ASP A 108 -6.22 -10.16 15.05
CA ASP A 108 -7.53 -10.80 14.91
C ASP A 108 -8.67 -9.76 14.88
N GLY A 109 -8.57 -8.71 15.70
CA GLY A 109 -9.52 -7.59 15.70
C GLY A 109 -9.56 -6.84 14.36
N ILE A 110 -8.39 -6.51 13.81
CA ILE A 110 -8.26 -5.83 12.51
C ILE A 110 -8.84 -6.72 11.39
N ILE A 111 -8.47 -8.00 11.37
CA ILE A 111 -8.98 -8.96 10.37
C ILE A 111 -10.50 -9.09 10.45
N ARG A 112 -11.07 -9.19 11.65
CA ARG A 112 -12.54 -9.22 11.82
C ARG A 112 -13.19 -7.95 11.29
N LYS A 113 -12.64 -6.78 11.61
CA LYS A 113 -13.15 -5.49 11.12
C LYS A 113 -13.11 -5.44 9.59
N LEU A 114 -11.97 -5.76 8.98
CA LEU A 114 -11.83 -5.76 7.52
C LEU A 114 -12.79 -6.74 6.83
N ARG A 115 -12.98 -7.94 7.37
CA ARG A 115 -13.94 -8.91 6.82
C ARG A 115 -15.40 -8.47 6.98
N SER A 116 -15.71 -7.70 8.03
CA SER A 116 -17.08 -7.24 8.30
C SER A 116 -17.63 -6.24 7.28
N TYR A 117 -16.79 -5.66 6.42
CA TYR A 117 -17.24 -4.84 5.30
C TYR A 117 -17.88 -5.66 4.17
N GLU A 118 -17.62 -6.97 4.11
CA GLU A 118 -18.22 -7.90 3.14
C GLU A 118 -18.09 -7.44 1.68
N ASP A 119 -17.00 -6.74 1.35
CA ASP A 119 -16.84 -5.96 0.12
C ASP A 119 -16.13 -6.71 -1.02
N LYS A 120 -16.03 -8.04 -0.91
CA LYS A 120 -15.23 -8.88 -1.83
C LYS A 120 -15.64 -8.74 -3.30
N THR A 121 -16.93 -8.52 -3.58
CA THR A 121 -17.47 -8.38 -4.94
C THR A 121 -17.85 -6.95 -5.27
N LEU A 122 -17.74 -6.01 -4.31
CA LEU A 122 -18.29 -4.66 -4.40
C LEU A 122 -17.87 -3.94 -5.69
N ARG A 123 -16.60 -4.04 -6.07
CA ARG A 123 -16.09 -3.40 -7.29
C ARG A 123 -16.78 -3.89 -8.56
N ALA A 124 -17.01 -5.20 -8.68
CA ALA A 124 -17.71 -5.80 -9.82
C ALA A 124 -19.21 -5.49 -9.76
N ASP A 125 -19.80 -5.49 -8.57
CA ASP A 125 -21.23 -5.22 -8.37
C ASP A 125 -21.62 -3.77 -8.74
N MET A 126 -20.66 -2.83 -8.65
CA MET A 126 -20.81 -1.42 -9.01
C MET A 126 -20.48 -1.11 -10.48
N GLU A 127 -20.04 -2.10 -11.26
CA GLU A 127 -19.67 -1.87 -12.67
C GLU A 127 -20.88 -1.42 -13.50
N GLY A 128 -20.73 -0.29 -14.21
CA GLY A 128 -21.80 0.30 -15.01
C GLY A 128 -22.91 1.00 -14.21
N LYS A 129 -22.72 1.21 -12.90
CA LYS A 129 -23.74 1.80 -12.00
C LYS A 129 -23.27 3.11 -11.34
N PRO A 130 -23.24 4.23 -12.09
CA PRO A 130 -22.67 5.49 -11.60
C PRO A 130 -23.42 6.08 -10.39
N GLU A 131 -24.74 5.93 -10.32
CA GLU A 131 -25.53 6.44 -9.19
C GLU A 131 -25.26 5.67 -7.90
N GLU A 132 -25.25 4.33 -7.94
CA GLU A 132 -24.89 3.49 -6.78
C GLU A 132 -23.45 3.76 -6.31
N MET A 133 -22.54 4.02 -7.27
CA MET A 133 -21.16 4.42 -6.94
C MET A 133 -21.10 5.78 -6.26
N LEU A 134 -21.91 6.76 -6.69
CA LEU A 134 -21.98 8.08 -6.07
C LEU A 134 -22.52 7.99 -4.64
N GLU A 135 -23.53 7.16 -4.39
CA GLU A 135 -24.02 6.87 -3.04
C GLU A 135 -22.92 6.30 -2.14
N LEU A 136 -22.13 5.35 -2.68
CA LEU A 136 -21.00 4.75 -1.97
C LEU A 136 -19.93 5.81 -1.61
N VAL A 137 -19.61 6.69 -2.56
CA VAL A 137 -18.68 7.80 -2.35
C VAL A 137 -19.20 8.73 -1.25
N HIS A 138 -20.46 9.17 -1.32
CA HIS A 138 -21.02 10.01 -0.26
C HIS A 138 -21.04 9.34 1.11
N LYS A 139 -21.21 8.01 1.14
CA LYS A 139 -21.27 7.25 2.39
C LYS A 139 -19.91 7.03 3.04
N TYR A 140 -18.85 6.79 2.26
CA TYR A 140 -17.56 6.31 2.79
C TYR A 140 -16.37 7.21 2.45
N PHE A 141 -16.47 8.06 1.43
CA PHE A 141 -15.41 9.00 1.08
C PHE A 141 -15.53 10.25 1.95
N HIS A 142 -14.85 10.23 3.09
CA HIS A 142 -14.87 11.31 4.09
C HIS A 142 -13.71 12.31 3.93
N CYS A 143 -12.96 12.23 2.83
CA CYS A 143 -11.84 13.13 2.54
C CYS A 143 -12.35 14.39 1.84
N GLY A 144 -12.15 15.56 2.46
CA GLY A 144 -12.41 16.89 1.90
C GLY A 144 -11.16 17.76 1.93
#